data_AF-A0A4Q2XIL6-F1
#
_entry.id   AF-A0A4Q2XIL6-F1
#
_cell.length_a   1.000
_cell.length_b   1.000
_cell.length_c   1.000
_cell.angle_alpha   90.00
_cell.angle_beta   90.00
_cell.angle_gamma   90.00
#
_symmetry.space_group_name_H-M   'P 1'
#
loop_
_entity.id
_entity.type
_entity.pdbx_description
1 polymer ?
#
loop_
_entity_poly.entity_id
_entity_poly.type
_entity_poly.pdbx_seq_one_letter_code
_entity_poly.pdbx_strand_id
1 'polypeptide(L)'
;MHRAARHSPGEDRPACVLWTDPDGQWQPVVALLRSRMSELLTLGEWDAGLRRGPAFWLRLCVDGAAVYLPEGGGAAFEHPPVLYLPGIARHDLRSGGECRDPWKPLIALPYRGTMWTQVNARDWTVEAFLVAKDGGLGLEVARDERTRQALLVSLAALAETPVERLRNKKLESEDFDKLMVEDTPRDLLLWMSDPAGMRARWEGSRWQAFVSRCQADYAFHPDKDGDLAAGENLGRGKGAWRALWERFCEAPTLYAGLPDLMRRAQPMELALDPAPWPKENDRAETAVREALLRTLERSAPAARELVGHLEKEHAARRLTPWDRLG
;
A
#
# COMPACT_ATOMS: atom_id res chain seq x y z
N MET A 1 -14.17 -0.53 -2.45
CA MET A 1 -14.73 -1.22 -3.64
C MET A 1 -15.22 -2.62 -3.34
N HIS A 2 -14.47 -3.50 -2.65
CA HIS A 2 -14.98 -4.85 -2.30
C HIS A 2 -16.30 -4.87 -1.51
N ARG A 3 -16.58 -3.84 -0.70
CA ARG A 3 -17.90 -3.69 -0.06
C ARG A 3 -19.04 -3.54 -1.07
N ALA A 4 -18.81 -2.87 -2.20
CA ALA A 4 -19.77 -2.74 -3.29
C ALA A 4 -19.90 -4.02 -4.13
N ALA A 5 -18.99 -4.98 -3.97
CA ALA A 5 -19.07 -6.30 -4.58
C ALA A 5 -19.87 -7.32 -3.73
N ARG A 6 -20.33 -6.93 -2.53
CA ARG A 6 -21.16 -7.79 -1.67
C ARG A 6 -22.58 -7.86 -2.23
N HIS A 7 -23.17 -9.04 -2.19
CA HIS A 7 -24.55 -9.32 -2.58
C HIS A 7 -25.29 -9.94 -1.40
N SER A 8 -26.62 -9.81 -1.37
CA SER A 8 -27.45 -10.41 -0.33
C SER A 8 -27.64 -11.91 -0.59
N PRO A 9 -27.89 -12.74 0.43
CA PRO A 9 -28.29 -14.13 0.22
C PRO A 9 -29.55 -14.22 -0.65
N GLY A 10 -29.44 -14.82 -1.83
CA GLY A 10 -30.53 -14.93 -2.82
C GLY A 10 -30.38 -14.04 -4.06
N GLU A 11 -29.35 -13.18 -4.12
CA GLU A 11 -28.98 -12.40 -5.31
C GLU A 11 -27.76 -13.02 -5.99
N ASP A 12 -27.72 -12.96 -7.33
CA ASP A 12 -26.53 -13.34 -8.09
C ASP A 12 -25.38 -12.35 -7.81
N ARG A 13 -24.15 -12.89 -7.76
CA ARG A 13 -22.94 -12.08 -7.58
C ARG A 13 -22.82 -11.06 -8.73
N PRO A 14 -22.49 -9.78 -8.45
CA PRO A 14 -22.35 -8.79 -9.51
C PRO A 14 -21.22 -9.19 -10.48
N ALA A 15 -21.48 -9.02 -11.77
CA ALA A 15 -20.50 -9.36 -12.81
C ALA A 15 -19.23 -8.50 -12.73
N CYS A 16 -19.36 -7.25 -12.28
CA CYS A 16 -18.26 -6.32 -12.08
C CYS A 16 -18.67 -5.19 -11.12
N VAL A 17 -17.68 -4.42 -10.66
CA VAL A 17 -17.87 -3.13 -10.01
C VAL A 17 -17.44 -2.03 -10.98
N LEU A 18 -18.33 -1.09 -11.27
CA LEU A 18 -18.07 0.06 -12.14
C LEU A 18 -17.67 1.26 -11.28
N TRP A 19 -16.49 1.82 -11.57
CA TRP A 19 -15.96 3.02 -10.93
C TRP A 19 -15.84 4.13 -11.99
N THR A 20 -16.88 4.95 -12.06
CA THR A 20 -16.95 6.15 -12.91
C THR A 20 -16.23 7.33 -12.25
N ASP A 21 -15.51 8.10 -13.05
CA ASP A 21 -14.72 9.25 -12.62
C ASP A 21 -14.75 10.35 -13.69
N PRO A 22 -15.81 11.17 -13.75
CA PRO A 22 -16.02 12.17 -14.80
C PRO A 22 -14.84 13.14 -14.96
N ASP A 23 -14.27 13.55 -13.83
CA ASP A 23 -13.19 14.55 -13.77
C ASP A 23 -11.79 13.93 -13.81
N GLY A 24 -11.69 12.59 -13.78
CA GLY A 24 -10.41 11.89 -13.74
C GLY A 24 -9.62 12.13 -12.45
N GLN A 25 -10.27 12.53 -11.35
CA GLN A 25 -9.59 12.91 -10.10
C GLN A 25 -8.77 11.76 -9.51
N TRP A 26 -9.19 10.52 -9.75
CA TRP A 26 -8.59 9.34 -9.12
C TRP A 26 -7.40 8.76 -9.89
N GLN A 27 -7.11 9.25 -11.11
CA GLN A 27 -6.04 8.71 -11.94
C GLN A 27 -4.68 8.58 -11.22
N PRO A 28 -4.23 9.54 -10.38
CA PRO A 28 -2.94 9.44 -9.69
C PRO A 28 -2.77 8.20 -8.80
N VAL A 29 -3.86 7.63 -8.27
CA VAL A 29 -3.81 6.48 -7.34
C VAL A 29 -4.06 5.15 -8.02
N VAL A 30 -4.48 5.13 -9.29
CA VAL A 30 -4.82 3.89 -10.00
C VAL A 30 -3.61 2.96 -10.12
N ALA A 31 -2.42 3.51 -10.37
CA ALA A 31 -1.19 2.71 -10.43
C ALA A 31 -0.88 2.02 -9.09
N LEU A 32 -1.07 2.73 -7.97
CA LEU A 32 -0.91 2.19 -6.63
C LEU A 32 -1.96 1.12 -6.30
N LEU A 33 -3.22 1.36 -6.65
CA LEU A 33 -4.30 0.41 -6.40
C LEU A 33 -4.11 -0.87 -7.23
N ARG A 34 -3.61 -0.74 -8.46
CA ARG A 34 -3.36 -1.87 -9.37
C ARG A 34 -2.36 -2.89 -8.80
N SER A 35 -1.38 -2.48 -7.99
CA SER A 35 -0.46 -3.42 -7.35
C SER A 35 -1.11 -4.23 -6.23
N ARG A 36 -2.20 -3.73 -5.65
CA ARG A 36 -2.94 -4.36 -4.54
C ARG A 36 -4.23 -5.06 -4.98
N MET A 37 -4.76 -4.68 -6.14
CA MET A 37 -6.01 -5.19 -6.72
C MET A 37 -5.69 -5.78 -8.09
N SER A 38 -5.57 -7.11 -8.15
CA SER A 38 -5.31 -7.82 -9.40
C SER A 38 -6.50 -7.71 -10.37
N GLU A 39 -7.70 -7.51 -9.84
CA GLU A 39 -8.98 -7.37 -10.53
C GLU A 39 -9.28 -5.95 -11.03
N LEU A 40 -8.40 -4.98 -10.80
CA LEU A 40 -8.56 -3.61 -11.28
C LEU A 40 -8.17 -3.50 -12.76
N LEU A 41 -9.16 -3.18 -13.61
CA LEU A 41 -9.01 -2.94 -15.04
C LEU A 41 -9.30 -1.47 -15.35
N THR A 42 -8.56 -0.88 -16.29
CA THR A 42 -8.68 0.55 -16.63
C THR A 42 -9.12 0.75 -18.07
N LEU A 43 -10.10 1.64 -18.31
CA LEU A 43 -10.44 2.06 -19.67
C LEU A 43 -9.31 2.91 -20.28
N GLY A 44 -8.91 2.59 -21.50
CA GLY A 44 -7.93 3.38 -22.25
C GLY A 44 -7.37 2.63 -23.46
N GLU A 45 -6.21 3.07 -23.95
CA GLU A 45 -5.49 2.32 -24.99
C GLU A 45 -4.97 0.99 -24.47
N TRP A 46 -4.95 -0.02 -25.34
CA TRP A 46 -4.59 -1.39 -24.99
C TRP A 46 -3.15 -1.49 -24.49
N ASP A 47 -3.01 -1.98 -23.26
CA ASP A 47 -1.75 -2.26 -22.58
C ASP A 47 -1.98 -3.39 -21.56
N ALA A 48 -1.51 -4.58 -21.92
CA ALA A 48 -1.64 -5.79 -21.11
C ALA A 48 -0.90 -5.67 -19.76
N GLY A 49 0.27 -5.03 -19.75
CA GLY A 49 1.08 -4.86 -18.53
C GLY A 49 0.39 -3.96 -17.51
N LEU A 50 -0.36 -2.97 -17.99
CA LEU A 50 -1.14 -2.06 -17.15
C LEU A 50 -2.58 -2.50 -16.94
N ARG A 51 -3.01 -3.69 -17.42
CA ARG A 51 -4.42 -4.14 -17.37
C ARG A 51 -5.38 -3.04 -17.85
N ARG A 52 -4.98 -2.33 -18.91
CA ARG A 52 -5.69 -1.20 -19.47
C ARG A 52 -6.11 -1.53 -20.88
N GLY A 53 -7.34 -1.20 -21.27
CA GLY A 53 -7.78 -1.44 -22.64
C GLY A 53 -9.11 -0.80 -23.00
N PRO A 54 -9.51 -0.92 -24.27
CA PRO A 54 -10.74 -0.30 -24.77
C PRO A 54 -11.98 -0.97 -24.16
N ALA A 55 -13.13 -0.31 -24.26
CA ALA A 55 -14.40 -0.77 -23.67
C ALA A 55 -14.77 -2.21 -24.04
N PHE A 56 -14.56 -2.61 -25.31
CA PHE A 56 -14.81 -3.97 -25.76
C PHE A 56 -13.91 -4.99 -25.06
N TRP A 57 -12.63 -4.66 -24.88
CA TRP A 57 -11.68 -5.51 -24.14
C TRP A 57 -12.10 -5.66 -22.68
N LEU A 58 -12.46 -4.55 -22.01
CA LEU A 58 -12.97 -4.60 -20.64
C LEU A 58 -14.21 -5.50 -20.51
N ARG A 59 -15.12 -5.40 -21.49
CA ARG A 59 -16.33 -6.23 -21.52
C ARG A 59 -15.98 -7.72 -21.64
N LEU A 60 -15.02 -8.08 -22.49
CA LEU A 60 -14.55 -9.45 -22.62
C LEU A 60 -13.92 -9.97 -21.32
N CYS A 61 -13.13 -9.15 -20.63
CA CYS A 61 -12.57 -9.51 -19.34
C CYS A 61 -13.65 -9.79 -18.29
N VAL A 62 -14.73 -8.99 -18.26
CA VAL A 62 -15.87 -9.22 -17.36
C VAL A 62 -16.62 -10.50 -17.70
N ASP A 63 -16.78 -10.80 -18.98
CA ASP A 63 -17.46 -12.03 -19.44
C ASP A 63 -16.60 -13.30 -19.28
N GLY A 64 -15.40 -13.20 -18.67
CA GLY A 64 -14.57 -14.35 -18.31
C GLY A 64 -13.73 -14.89 -19.46
N ALA A 65 -13.46 -14.09 -20.50
CA ALA A 65 -12.60 -14.49 -21.61
C ALA A 65 -11.12 -14.57 -21.16
N ALA A 66 -10.72 -15.74 -20.64
CA ALA A 66 -9.41 -16.02 -20.05
C ALA A 66 -8.20 -15.74 -20.96
N VAL A 67 -8.41 -15.66 -22.28
CA VAL A 67 -7.37 -15.41 -23.30
C VAL A 67 -6.74 -14.02 -23.19
N TYR A 68 -7.40 -13.08 -22.50
CA TYR A 68 -7.01 -11.67 -22.48
C TYR A 68 -6.39 -11.19 -21.16
N LEU A 69 -6.15 -12.11 -20.22
CA LEU A 69 -5.50 -11.82 -18.94
C LEU A 69 -4.03 -12.31 -18.99
N PRO A 70 -3.06 -11.55 -18.45
CA PRO A 70 -1.65 -11.96 -18.43
C PRO A 70 -1.44 -13.31 -17.72
N GLU A 71 -0.36 -14.03 -18.04
CA GLU A 71 -0.06 -15.38 -17.51
C GLU A 71 -0.27 -15.46 -15.98
N GLY A 72 -1.13 -16.39 -15.55
CA GLY A 72 -1.62 -16.50 -14.16
C GLY A 72 -3.05 -15.95 -13.94
N GLY A 73 -3.60 -15.20 -14.89
CA GLY A 73 -4.96 -14.64 -14.87
C GLY A 73 -6.05 -15.58 -15.43
N GLY A 74 -5.74 -16.85 -15.68
CA GLY A 74 -6.74 -17.85 -16.11
C GLY A 74 -7.68 -18.32 -14.97
N ALA A 75 -7.37 -17.97 -13.72
CA ALA A 75 -8.29 -18.15 -12.61
C ALA A 75 -9.23 -16.95 -12.54
N ALA A 76 -10.54 -17.21 -12.49
CA ALA A 76 -11.55 -16.18 -12.21
C ALA A 76 -11.08 -15.33 -11.01
N PHE A 77 -11.06 -14.01 -11.16
CA PHE A 77 -10.65 -13.11 -10.09
C PHE A 77 -11.35 -13.47 -8.78
N GLU A 78 -10.60 -13.49 -7.67
CA GLU A 78 -11.15 -13.79 -6.34
C GLU A 78 -12.34 -12.87 -6.04
N HIS A 79 -12.24 -11.60 -6.43
CA HIS A 79 -13.27 -10.57 -6.37
C HIS A 79 -13.78 -10.20 -7.77
N PRO A 80 -15.03 -9.70 -7.93
CA PRO A 80 -15.49 -9.25 -9.25
C PRO A 80 -14.55 -8.19 -9.83
N PRO A 81 -14.31 -8.20 -11.16
CA PRO A 81 -13.53 -7.15 -11.82
C PRO A 81 -13.98 -5.75 -11.41
N VAL A 82 -13.03 -4.88 -11.12
CA VAL A 82 -13.28 -3.45 -10.87
C VAL A 82 -12.88 -2.68 -12.12
N LEU A 83 -13.84 -2.05 -12.78
CA LEU A 83 -13.60 -1.25 -13.98
C LEU A 83 -13.48 0.22 -13.62
N TYR A 84 -12.27 0.77 -13.71
CA TYR A 84 -12.03 2.20 -13.59
C TYR A 84 -12.24 2.90 -14.94
N LEU A 85 -13.16 3.87 -14.96
CA LEU A 85 -13.64 4.55 -16.16
C LEU A 85 -13.36 6.07 -16.06
N PRO A 86 -12.11 6.51 -16.29
CA PRO A 86 -11.77 7.93 -16.27
C PRO A 86 -12.48 8.67 -17.40
N GLY A 87 -12.99 9.86 -17.11
CA GLY A 87 -13.71 10.71 -18.07
C GLY A 87 -15.13 10.24 -18.40
N ILE A 88 -15.67 9.27 -17.66
CA ILE A 88 -17.04 8.75 -17.85
C ILE A 88 -17.83 9.00 -16.57
N ALA A 89 -18.97 9.68 -16.70
CA ALA A 89 -19.95 9.81 -15.65
C ALA A 89 -20.95 8.66 -15.66
N ARG A 90 -21.59 8.42 -14.53
CA ARG A 90 -22.63 7.39 -14.43
C ARG A 90 -23.75 7.55 -15.47
N HIS A 91 -24.15 8.79 -15.78
CA HIS A 91 -25.26 9.03 -16.69
C HIS A 91 -24.92 8.71 -18.15
N ASP A 92 -23.64 8.75 -18.53
CA ASP A 92 -23.16 8.38 -19.87
C ASP A 92 -23.42 6.90 -20.21
N LEU A 93 -23.62 6.06 -19.18
CA LEU A 93 -23.84 4.62 -19.32
C LEU A 93 -25.30 4.19 -19.20
N ARG A 94 -26.26 5.14 -19.09
CA ARG A 94 -27.67 4.83 -18.81
C ARG A 94 -28.54 4.55 -20.03
N SER A 95 -28.16 5.02 -21.23
CA SER A 95 -29.01 4.93 -22.43
C SER A 95 -28.21 4.53 -23.67
N GLY A 96 -28.54 3.39 -24.28
CA GLY A 96 -27.88 2.92 -25.51
C GLY A 96 -28.02 3.87 -26.72
N GLY A 97 -29.05 4.71 -26.74
CA GLY A 97 -29.29 5.70 -27.79
C GLY A 97 -28.45 6.98 -27.70
N GLU A 98 -27.99 7.34 -26.49
CA GLU A 98 -27.21 8.56 -26.22
C GLU A 98 -25.74 8.25 -25.89
N CYS A 99 -25.42 6.98 -25.65
CA CYS A 99 -24.07 6.52 -25.36
C CYS A 99 -23.16 6.66 -26.58
N ARG A 100 -22.00 7.30 -26.39
CA ARG A 100 -20.95 7.42 -27.41
C ARG A 100 -20.49 6.05 -27.89
N ASP A 101 -20.20 5.93 -29.19
CA ASP A 101 -19.82 4.67 -29.84
C ASP A 101 -18.70 3.89 -29.10
N PRO A 102 -17.61 4.54 -28.64
CA PRO A 102 -16.53 3.81 -27.95
C PRO A 102 -16.97 3.17 -26.62
N TRP A 103 -18.06 3.62 -26.01
CA TRP A 103 -18.51 3.15 -24.68
C TRP A 103 -19.69 2.20 -24.75
N LYS A 104 -20.31 2.04 -25.93
CA LYS A 104 -21.43 1.12 -26.17
C LYS A 104 -21.20 -0.30 -25.60
N PRO A 105 -19.99 -0.90 -25.64
CA PRO A 105 -19.76 -2.21 -25.04
C PRO A 105 -20.02 -2.29 -23.52
N LEU A 106 -20.00 -1.15 -22.80
CA LEU A 106 -20.15 -1.10 -21.35
C LEU A 106 -21.60 -0.90 -20.88
N ILE A 107 -22.55 -0.52 -21.75
CA ILE A 107 -23.90 -0.08 -21.36
C ILE A 107 -24.74 -1.15 -20.65
N ALA A 108 -24.44 -2.43 -20.87
CA ALA A 108 -25.12 -3.54 -20.20
C ALA A 108 -24.56 -3.81 -18.80
N LEU A 109 -23.36 -3.31 -18.48
CA LEU A 109 -22.67 -3.58 -17.22
C LEU A 109 -23.34 -2.90 -16.01
N PRO A 110 -23.89 -1.67 -16.09
CA PRO A 110 -24.64 -1.09 -14.97
C PRO A 110 -25.83 -1.92 -14.49
N TYR A 111 -26.37 -2.80 -15.35
CA TYR A 111 -27.50 -3.69 -15.04
C TYR A 111 -27.06 -5.08 -14.56
N ARG A 112 -25.84 -5.50 -14.89
CA ARG A 112 -25.26 -6.81 -14.50
C ARG A 112 -24.27 -6.71 -13.34
N GLY A 113 -23.75 -5.52 -13.07
CA GLY A 113 -22.76 -5.23 -12.05
C GLY A 113 -23.28 -4.21 -11.04
N THR A 114 -22.37 -3.68 -10.23
CA THR A 114 -22.69 -2.66 -9.23
C THR A 114 -21.92 -1.38 -9.49
N MET A 115 -22.60 -0.23 -9.42
CA MET A 115 -21.96 1.09 -9.53
C MET A 115 -21.38 1.48 -8.17
N TRP A 116 -20.07 1.76 -8.11
CA TRP A 116 -19.45 2.34 -6.93
C TRP A 116 -19.79 3.83 -6.86
N THR A 117 -20.85 4.16 -6.13
CA THR A 117 -21.42 5.51 -6.03
C THR A 117 -21.71 5.88 -4.59
N GLN A 118 -21.97 7.16 -4.34
CA GLN A 118 -22.46 7.67 -3.07
C GLN A 118 -23.88 7.15 -2.80
N VAL A 119 -24.36 7.26 -1.54
CA VAL A 119 -25.74 6.87 -1.16
C VAL A 119 -26.81 7.61 -1.98
N ASN A 120 -26.53 8.85 -2.39
CA ASN A 120 -27.40 9.65 -3.26
C ASN A 120 -27.25 9.33 -4.77
N ALA A 121 -26.54 8.24 -5.11
CA ALA A 121 -26.26 7.77 -6.47
C ALA A 121 -25.42 8.72 -7.36
N ARG A 122 -24.69 9.68 -6.76
CA ARG A 122 -23.67 10.51 -7.44
C ARG A 122 -22.34 9.78 -7.54
N ASP A 123 -21.55 10.15 -8.54
CA ASP A 123 -20.16 9.70 -8.70
C ASP A 123 -19.29 10.15 -7.49
N TRP A 124 -18.29 9.35 -7.13
CA TRP A 124 -17.36 9.69 -6.05
C TRP A 124 -16.32 10.69 -6.55
N THR A 125 -16.34 11.92 -6.01
CA THR A 125 -15.15 12.79 -6.03
C THR A 125 -14.21 12.39 -4.89
N VAL A 126 -12.94 12.77 -4.98
CA VAL A 126 -11.95 12.49 -3.93
C VAL A 126 -12.37 13.15 -2.61
N GLU A 127 -12.79 14.41 -2.68
CA GLU A 127 -13.29 15.15 -1.52
C GLU A 127 -14.53 14.47 -0.91
N ALA A 128 -15.51 14.09 -1.73
CA ALA A 128 -16.72 13.42 -1.25
C ALA A 128 -16.38 12.10 -0.55
N PHE A 129 -15.44 11.32 -1.09
CA PHE A 129 -15.02 10.05 -0.49
C PHE A 129 -14.36 10.25 0.87
N LEU A 130 -13.54 11.29 1.05
CA LEU A 130 -12.93 11.61 2.33
C LEU A 130 -13.98 12.01 3.37
N VAL A 131 -14.94 12.86 2.99
CA VAL A 131 -15.90 13.48 3.92
C VAL A 131 -17.10 12.58 4.25
N ALA A 132 -17.55 11.74 3.31
CA ALA A 132 -18.76 10.95 3.50
C ALA A 132 -18.60 9.93 4.64
N LYS A 133 -19.57 9.92 5.57
CA LYS A 133 -19.63 8.94 6.67
C LYS A 133 -20.07 7.56 6.17
N ASP A 134 -21.03 7.54 5.26
CA ASP A 134 -21.57 6.31 4.68
C ASP A 134 -20.84 5.97 3.37
N GLY A 135 -20.05 4.90 3.40
CA GLY A 135 -19.29 4.43 2.23
C GLY A 135 -17.97 5.14 1.96
N GLY A 136 -17.69 6.27 2.63
CA GLY A 136 -16.43 7.01 2.61
C GLY A 136 -15.59 6.84 3.88
N LEU A 137 -14.70 7.80 4.15
CA LEU A 137 -13.76 7.79 5.29
C LEU A 137 -14.23 8.61 6.52
N GLY A 138 -15.28 9.44 6.37
CA GLY A 138 -15.85 10.22 7.46
C GLY A 138 -14.90 11.25 8.09
N LEU A 139 -13.97 11.80 7.31
CA LEU A 139 -12.97 12.77 7.74
C LEU A 139 -13.54 14.20 7.71
N GLU A 140 -13.00 15.07 8.56
CA GLU A 140 -13.30 16.49 8.52
C GLU A 140 -12.30 17.19 7.58
N VAL A 141 -12.77 17.69 6.45
CA VAL A 141 -11.94 18.36 5.43
C VAL A 141 -12.50 19.76 5.18
N ALA A 142 -11.63 20.77 5.12
CA ALA A 142 -12.01 22.11 4.70
C ALA A 142 -12.44 22.13 3.23
N ARG A 143 -13.47 22.92 2.92
CA ARG A 143 -14.14 22.94 1.59
C ARG A 143 -13.76 24.15 0.74
N ASP A 144 -12.70 24.84 1.10
CA ASP A 144 -12.17 25.93 0.29
C ASP A 144 -11.38 25.39 -0.91
N GLU A 145 -11.32 26.18 -1.97
CA GLU A 145 -10.69 25.77 -3.24
C GLU A 145 -9.20 25.44 -3.07
N ARG A 146 -8.50 26.12 -2.15
CA ARG A 146 -7.09 25.87 -1.89
C ARG A 146 -6.90 24.48 -1.29
N THR A 147 -7.72 24.09 -0.31
CA THR A 147 -7.71 22.74 0.27
C THR A 147 -8.05 21.69 -0.78
N ARG A 148 -9.03 21.94 -1.66
CA ARG A 148 -9.41 21.01 -2.74
C ARG A 148 -8.26 20.77 -3.72
N GLN A 149 -7.53 21.82 -4.12
CA GLN A 149 -6.36 21.70 -5.00
C GLN A 149 -5.22 20.94 -4.34
N ALA A 150 -4.88 21.28 -3.09
CA ALA A 150 -3.84 20.60 -2.33
C ALA A 150 -4.15 19.10 -2.14
N LEU A 151 -5.43 18.78 -1.91
CA LEU A 151 -5.91 17.40 -1.84
C LEU A 151 -5.67 16.62 -3.15
N LEU A 152 -6.04 17.19 -4.30
CA LEU A 152 -5.87 16.50 -5.59
C LEU A 152 -4.39 16.30 -5.96
N VAL A 153 -3.55 17.30 -5.68
CA VAL A 153 -2.09 17.22 -5.91
C VAL A 153 -1.45 16.18 -4.99
N SER A 154 -1.93 16.06 -3.75
CA SER A 154 -1.40 15.13 -2.74
C SER A 154 -1.99 13.73 -2.77
N LEU A 155 -2.90 13.44 -3.71
CA LEU A 155 -3.72 12.24 -3.68
C LEU A 155 -2.92 10.93 -3.63
N ALA A 156 -1.81 10.84 -4.37
CA ALA A 156 -0.94 9.67 -4.36
C ALA A 156 -0.31 9.42 -2.97
N ALA A 157 0.22 10.47 -2.35
CA ALA A 157 0.80 10.40 -1.00
C ALA A 157 -0.28 10.14 0.07
N LEU A 158 -1.45 10.76 -0.09
CA LEU A 158 -2.60 10.56 0.78
C LEU A 158 -3.09 9.10 0.78
N ALA A 159 -3.12 8.44 -0.38
CA ALA A 159 -3.55 7.05 -0.49
C ALA A 159 -2.64 6.06 0.24
N GLU A 160 -1.42 6.46 0.57
CA GLU A 160 -0.45 5.67 1.32
C GLU A 160 -0.37 6.07 2.80
N THR A 161 -1.09 7.13 3.19
CA THR A 161 -1.16 7.62 4.56
C THR A 161 -2.21 6.81 5.35
N PRO A 162 -1.87 6.26 6.53
CA PRO A 162 -2.85 5.60 7.38
C PRO A 162 -4.01 6.53 7.76
N VAL A 163 -5.24 6.04 7.65
CA VAL A 163 -6.45 6.84 7.90
C VAL A 163 -6.50 7.37 9.33
N GLU A 164 -5.92 6.66 10.28
CA GLU A 164 -5.83 7.03 11.69
C GLU A 164 -5.08 8.36 11.90
N ARG A 165 -4.06 8.65 11.07
CA ARG A 165 -3.30 9.92 11.13
C ARG A 165 -4.10 11.12 10.63
N LEU A 166 -5.18 10.86 9.90
CA LEU A 166 -6.06 11.86 9.32
C LEU A 166 -7.29 12.14 10.18
N ARG A 167 -7.58 11.28 11.17
CA ARG A 167 -8.72 11.41 12.09
C ARG A 167 -8.45 12.40 13.21
N ASN A 168 -9.52 12.84 13.87
CA ASN A 168 -9.51 13.73 15.05
C ASN A 168 -8.93 15.14 14.80
N LYS A 169 -8.82 15.55 13.54
CA LYS A 169 -8.47 16.92 13.15
C LYS A 169 -9.23 17.32 11.90
N LYS A 170 -9.38 18.62 11.71
CA LYS A 170 -9.88 19.20 10.46
C LYS A 170 -8.70 19.35 9.51
N LEU A 171 -8.75 18.65 8.38
CA LEU A 171 -7.74 18.67 7.33
C LEU A 171 -7.90 19.91 6.47
N GLU A 172 -6.84 20.70 6.36
CA GLU A 172 -6.79 21.91 5.54
C GLU A 172 -5.67 21.79 4.50
N SER A 173 -5.53 22.79 3.61
CA SER A 173 -4.53 22.76 2.55
C SER A 173 -3.12 22.45 3.08
N GLU A 174 -2.74 23.02 4.22
CA GLU A 174 -1.42 22.78 4.83
C GLU A 174 -1.19 21.32 5.25
N ASP A 175 -2.23 20.58 5.64
CA ASP A 175 -2.09 19.16 5.96
C ASP A 175 -1.77 18.34 4.71
N PHE A 176 -2.44 18.64 3.59
CA PHE A 176 -2.19 17.99 2.30
C PHE A 176 -0.85 18.40 1.69
N ASP A 177 -0.49 19.68 1.81
CA ASP A 177 0.82 20.19 1.42
C ASP A 177 1.91 19.48 2.23
N LYS A 178 1.72 19.23 3.54
CA LYS A 178 2.66 18.44 4.36
C LYS A 178 2.80 16.98 3.93
N LEU A 179 1.81 16.40 3.27
CA LEU A 179 1.95 15.06 2.67
C LEU A 179 2.82 15.09 1.41
N MET A 180 2.85 16.23 0.71
CA MET A 180 3.67 16.47 -0.47
C MET A 180 5.06 17.00 -0.14
N VAL A 181 5.18 17.74 0.96
CA VAL A 181 6.43 18.19 1.56
C VAL A 181 7.05 16.98 2.25
N GLU A 182 7.64 16.14 1.40
CA GLU A 182 8.65 15.11 1.67
C GLU A 182 8.36 14.28 2.92
N ASP A 183 7.73 13.13 2.74
CA ASP A 183 7.76 12.04 3.71
C ASP A 183 9.19 11.50 3.81
N THR A 184 10.08 12.32 4.40
CA THR A 184 11.49 12.05 4.60
C THR A 184 11.68 10.71 5.31
N PRO A 185 10.87 10.35 6.33
CA PRO A 185 10.94 8.99 6.89
C PRO A 185 10.74 7.90 5.82
N ARG A 186 9.73 8.03 4.97
CA ARG A 186 9.49 7.05 3.89
C ARG A 186 10.58 7.08 2.84
N ASP A 187 10.98 8.25 2.37
CA ASP A 187 12.01 8.42 1.35
C ASP A 187 13.37 7.90 1.85
N LEU A 188 13.68 8.09 3.13
CA LEU A 188 14.86 7.54 3.77
C LEU A 188 14.78 6.01 3.86
N LEU A 189 13.64 5.42 4.25
CA LEU A 189 13.47 3.96 4.25
C LEU A 189 13.52 3.35 2.85
N LEU A 190 12.93 4.02 1.85
CA LEU A 190 13.00 3.60 0.44
C LEU A 190 14.43 3.70 -0.09
N TRP A 191 15.12 4.79 0.22
CA TRP A 191 16.54 4.96 -0.12
C TRP A 191 17.38 3.86 0.51
N MET A 192 17.21 3.58 1.80
CA MET A 192 17.93 2.49 2.49
C MET A 192 17.64 1.12 1.87
N SER A 193 16.44 0.90 1.33
CA SER A 193 16.08 -0.36 0.66
C SER A 193 16.65 -0.49 -0.76
N ASP A 194 16.91 0.62 -1.47
CA ASP A 194 17.49 0.63 -2.83
C ASP A 194 18.33 1.90 -3.06
N PRO A 195 19.52 2.03 -2.44
CA PRO A 195 20.29 3.27 -2.48
C PRO A 195 20.72 3.64 -3.91
N ALA A 196 21.16 2.64 -4.68
CA ALA A 196 21.63 2.81 -6.05
C ALA A 196 20.48 3.16 -7.00
N GLY A 197 19.35 2.44 -6.93
CA GLY A 197 18.20 2.69 -7.79
C GLY A 197 17.53 4.02 -7.49
N MET A 198 17.44 4.43 -6.23
CA MET A 198 16.88 5.74 -5.89
C MET A 198 17.79 6.88 -6.35
N ARG A 199 19.11 6.75 -6.19
CA ARG A 199 20.07 7.74 -6.70
C ARG A 199 20.00 7.91 -8.22
N ALA A 200 19.79 6.82 -8.95
CA ALA A 200 19.67 6.84 -10.41
C ALA A 200 18.36 7.47 -10.90
N ARG A 201 17.26 7.30 -10.14
CA ARG A 201 15.92 7.81 -10.51
C ARG A 201 15.71 9.28 -10.12
N TRP A 202 16.42 9.78 -9.11
CA TRP A 202 16.19 11.12 -8.56
C TRP A 202 17.14 12.14 -9.19
N GLU A 203 16.55 13.09 -9.93
CA GLU A 203 17.27 14.19 -10.58
C GLU A 203 17.84 15.20 -9.56
N GLY A 204 18.82 16.01 -10.00
CA GLY A 204 19.74 16.77 -9.13
C GLY A 204 19.08 17.67 -8.08
N SER A 205 17.98 18.37 -8.40
CA SER A 205 17.30 19.25 -7.43
C SER A 205 16.58 18.46 -6.33
N ARG A 206 15.92 17.35 -6.69
CA ARG A 206 15.23 16.46 -5.76
C ARG A 206 16.22 15.75 -4.83
N TRP A 207 17.36 15.31 -5.37
CA TRP A 207 18.41 14.68 -4.56
C TRP A 207 19.00 15.64 -3.51
N GLN A 208 19.25 16.89 -3.90
CA GLN A 208 19.79 17.90 -2.98
C GLN A 208 18.80 18.24 -1.85
N ALA A 209 17.50 18.32 -2.15
CA ALA A 209 16.46 18.54 -1.14
C ALA A 209 16.42 17.38 -0.12
N PHE A 210 16.44 16.14 -0.60
CA PHE A 210 16.52 14.94 0.23
C PHE A 210 17.74 14.94 1.17
N VAL A 211 18.93 15.19 0.63
CA VAL A 211 20.17 15.23 1.42
C VAL A 211 20.09 16.32 2.50
N SER A 212 19.62 17.52 2.14
CA SER A 212 19.45 18.64 3.07
C SER A 212 18.50 18.27 4.22
N ARG A 213 17.42 17.56 3.89
CA ARG A 213 16.40 17.13 4.84
C ARG A 213 16.88 16.00 5.75
N CYS A 214 17.62 15.02 5.23
CA CYS A 214 18.28 14.00 6.05
C CYS A 214 19.24 14.63 7.08
N GLN A 215 19.96 15.67 6.68
CA GLN A 215 20.85 16.39 7.61
C GLN A 215 20.06 17.14 8.68
N ALA A 216 18.98 17.82 8.30
CA ALA A 216 18.16 18.60 9.24
C ALA A 216 17.45 17.71 10.27
N ASP A 217 16.86 16.59 9.83
CA ASP A 217 15.94 15.81 10.66
C ASP A 217 16.63 14.62 11.35
N TYR A 218 17.70 14.08 10.75
CA TYR A 218 18.38 12.87 11.21
C TYR A 218 19.87 13.05 11.52
N ALA A 219 20.41 14.26 11.32
CA ALA A 219 21.85 14.55 11.39
C ALA A 219 22.68 13.56 10.55
N PHE A 220 22.16 13.19 9.37
CA PHE A 220 22.71 12.15 8.52
C PHE A 220 22.82 12.62 7.06
N HIS A 221 23.91 12.23 6.39
CA HIS A 221 24.20 12.60 5.02
C HIS A 221 24.31 11.36 4.12
N PRO A 222 23.32 11.10 3.25
CA PRO A 222 23.29 9.91 2.37
C PRO A 222 24.57 9.67 1.55
N ASP A 223 25.13 10.71 0.92
CA ASP A 223 26.36 10.56 0.10
C ASP A 223 27.66 10.41 0.92
N LYS A 224 27.72 10.92 2.15
CA LYS A 224 28.96 10.94 2.95
C LYS A 224 29.04 9.78 3.94
N ASP A 225 27.92 9.49 4.59
CA ASP A 225 27.84 8.49 5.65
C ASP A 225 27.52 7.10 5.08
N GLY A 226 26.78 7.04 3.97
CA GLY A 226 26.48 5.81 3.24
C GLY A 226 25.35 4.96 3.83
N ASP A 227 24.99 3.90 3.10
CA ASP A 227 23.88 2.98 3.42
C ASP A 227 24.12 2.22 4.73
N LEU A 228 25.34 1.72 4.95
CA LEU A 228 25.70 0.97 6.16
C LEU A 228 25.52 1.79 7.44
N ALA A 229 25.92 3.06 7.44
CA ALA A 229 25.74 3.94 8.60
C ALA A 229 24.25 4.20 8.89
N ALA A 230 23.42 4.34 7.84
CA ALA A 230 21.97 4.46 8.00
C ALA A 230 21.36 3.19 8.60
N GLY A 231 21.80 2.01 8.13
CA GLY A 231 21.38 0.72 8.68
C GLY A 231 21.75 0.59 10.17
N GLU A 232 22.94 1.07 10.54
CA GLU A 232 23.38 1.09 11.94
C GLU A 232 22.51 2.02 12.80
N ASN A 233 22.28 3.25 12.33
CA ASN A 233 21.46 4.24 13.04
C ASN A 233 20.02 3.77 13.22
N LEU A 234 19.44 3.13 12.20
CA LEU A 234 18.11 2.54 12.24
C LEU A 234 18.02 1.43 13.29
N GLY A 235 18.97 0.47 13.28
CA GLY A 235 18.99 -0.63 14.24
C GLY A 235 19.29 -0.19 15.68
N ARG A 236 20.02 0.92 15.88
CA ARG A 236 20.21 1.52 17.21
C ARG A 236 19.00 2.32 17.70
N GLY A 237 18.14 2.80 16.79
CA GLY A 237 16.86 3.43 17.12
C GLY A 237 16.96 4.63 18.07
N LYS A 238 18.00 5.48 17.94
CA LYS A 238 18.21 6.65 18.83
C LYS A 238 17.59 7.92 18.24
N GLY A 239 16.89 8.69 19.07
CA GLY A 239 16.30 9.97 18.66
C GLY A 239 15.29 9.81 17.52
N ALA A 240 15.43 10.60 16.45
CA ALA A 240 14.56 10.56 15.27
C ALA A 240 14.52 9.17 14.59
N TRP A 241 15.61 8.39 14.69
CA TRP A 241 15.69 7.04 14.14
C TRP A 241 14.75 6.04 14.83
N ARG A 242 14.32 6.31 16.07
CA ARG A 242 13.33 5.48 16.75
C ARG A 242 11.98 5.49 16.02
N ALA A 243 11.51 6.68 15.66
CA ALA A 243 10.25 6.84 14.93
C ALA A 243 10.34 6.20 13.53
N LEU A 244 11.52 6.28 12.91
CA LEU A 244 11.81 5.62 11.64
C LEU A 244 11.74 4.09 11.75
N TRP A 245 12.29 3.53 12.83
CA TRP A 245 12.22 2.10 13.15
C TRP A 245 10.79 1.62 13.38
N GLU A 246 10.02 2.35 14.19
CA GLU A 246 8.60 2.04 14.44
C GLU A 246 7.80 2.04 13.14
N ARG A 247 8.09 2.98 12.23
CA ARG A 247 7.48 3.05 10.91
C ARG A 247 7.85 1.86 10.02
N PHE A 248 9.10 1.40 10.05
CA PHE A 248 9.49 0.17 9.37
C PHE A 248 8.70 -1.05 9.92
N CYS A 249 8.52 -1.13 11.24
CA CYS A 249 7.77 -2.21 11.88
C CYS A 249 6.29 -2.24 11.47
N GLU A 250 5.68 -1.10 11.18
CA GLU A 250 4.29 -1.01 10.71
C GLU A 250 4.09 -1.75 9.37
N ALA A 251 5.04 -1.60 8.42
CA ALA A 251 4.91 -2.12 7.05
C ALA A 251 6.26 -2.63 6.48
N PRO A 252 6.85 -3.70 7.05
CA PRO A 252 8.20 -4.14 6.69
C PRO A 252 8.30 -4.65 5.25
N THR A 253 7.22 -5.21 4.70
CA THR A 253 7.17 -5.73 3.33
C THR A 253 7.32 -4.66 2.25
N LEU A 254 7.14 -3.37 2.57
CA LEU A 254 7.37 -2.27 1.65
C LEU A 254 8.86 -2.00 1.40
N TYR A 255 9.74 -2.52 2.25
CA TYR A 255 11.18 -2.21 2.27
C TYR A 255 12.01 -3.49 2.13
N ALA A 256 11.84 -4.20 1.01
CA ALA A 256 12.39 -5.54 0.82
C ALA A 256 13.92 -5.64 0.92
N GLY A 257 14.66 -4.55 0.65
CA GLY A 257 16.13 -4.52 0.75
C GLY A 257 16.67 -4.16 2.14
N LEU A 258 15.80 -3.70 3.05
CA LEU A 258 16.19 -3.28 4.40
C LEU A 258 16.73 -4.44 5.26
N PRO A 259 16.14 -5.65 5.24
CA PRO A 259 16.67 -6.78 6.02
C PRO A 259 18.11 -7.11 5.65
N ASP A 260 18.45 -7.15 4.35
CA ASP A 260 19.81 -7.42 3.89
C ASP A 260 20.78 -6.29 4.26
N LEU A 261 20.33 -5.03 4.18
CA LEU A 261 21.11 -3.90 4.67
C LEU A 261 21.39 -4.04 6.18
N MET A 262 20.38 -4.36 6.98
CA MET A 262 20.52 -4.52 8.43
C MET A 262 21.41 -5.70 8.82
N ARG A 263 21.39 -6.80 8.05
CA ARG A 263 22.35 -7.90 8.20
C ARG A 263 23.79 -7.41 7.99
N ARG A 264 24.03 -6.54 7.00
CA ARG A 264 25.36 -5.99 6.69
C ARG A 264 25.80 -4.91 7.69
N ALA A 265 24.86 -4.12 8.19
CA ALA A 265 25.11 -2.95 9.05
C ALA A 265 25.20 -3.27 10.56
N GLN A 266 25.00 -4.54 10.96
CA GLN A 266 25.04 -4.90 12.36
C GLN A 266 26.42 -4.62 13.00
N PRO A 267 26.49 -3.85 14.10
CA PRO A 267 27.73 -3.55 14.78
C PRO A 267 28.30 -4.77 15.53
N MET A 268 29.63 -4.84 15.63
CA MET A 268 30.35 -5.90 16.37
C MET A 268 30.52 -5.52 17.84
N GLU A 269 29.43 -5.35 18.57
CA GLU A 269 29.42 -4.96 20.00
C GLU A 269 28.83 -6.07 20.88
N LEU A 270 29.38 -6.27 22.08
CA LEU A 270 28.88 -7.29 23.03
C LEU A 270 27.53 -6.92 23.66
N ALA A 271 27.26 -5.62 23.84
CA ALA A 271 26.07 -5.10 24.52
C ALA A 271 25.13 -4.43 23.50
N LEU A 272 24.57 -5.24 22.59
CA LEU A 272 23.64 -4.82 21.56
C LEU A 272 22.22 -5.27 21.94
N ASP A 273 21.22 -4.43 21.70
CA ASP A 273 19.81 -4.87 21.71
C ASP A 273 19.59 -5.81 20.51
N PRO A 274 19.26 -7.10 20.71
CA PRO A 274 19.14 -8.05 19.61
C PRO A 274 17.87 -7.87 18.77
N ALA A 275 16.83 -7.21 19.28
CA ALA A 275 15.52 -7.16 18.63
C ALA A 275 15.56 -6.56 17.21
N PRO A 276 16.29 -5.47 16.94
CA PRO A 276 16.36 -4.85 15.62
C PRO A 276 17.28 -5.56 14.62
N TRP A 277 17.89 -6.71 14.94
CA TRP A 277 18.91 -7.30 14.08
C TRP A 277 18.49 -8.66 13.51
N PRO A 278 18.38 -8.80 12.17
CA PRO A 278 17.98 -10.05 11.55
C PRO A 278 18.91 -11.23 11.88
N LYS A 279 20.22 -11.01 12.04
CA LYS A 279 21.15 -12.11 12.37
C LYS A 279 20.95 -12.64 13.78
N GLU A 280 20.59 -11.77 14.74
CA GLU A 280 20.28 -12.22 16.10
C GLU A 280 18.95 -12.96 16.13
N ASN A 281 17.98 -12.56 15.30
CA ASN A 281 16.76 -13.33 15.13
C ASN A 281 17.03 -14.73 14.55
N ASP A 282 17.82 -14.84 13.47
CA ASP A 282 18.18 -16.15 12.89
C ASP A 282 18.89 -17.07 13.90
N ARG A 283 19.79 -16.51 14.72
CA ARG A 283 20.47 -17.27 15.78
C ARG A 283 19.49 -17.77 16.83
N ALA A 284 18.57 -16.91 17.27
CA ALA A 284 17.55 -17.28 18.24
C ALA A 284 16.56 -18.30 17.65
N GLU A 285 16.18 -18.21 16.38
CA GLU A 285 15.39 -19.23 15.67
C GLU A 285 16.12 -20.58 15.62
N THR A 286 17.41 -20.56 15.33
CA THR A 286 18.24 -21.78 15.32
C THR A 286 18.29 -22.41 16.72
N ALA A 287 18.50 -21.60 17.76
CA ALA A 287 18.50 -22.06 19.15
C ALA A 287 17.15 -22.67 19.58
N VAL A 288 16.03 -22.04 19.20
CA VAL A 288 14.68 -22.58 19.44
C VAL A 288 14.50 -23.92 18.73
N ARG A 289 14.87 -24.01 17.45
CA ARG A 289 14.80 -25.26 16.68
C ARG A 289 15.59 -26.37 17.37
N GLU A 290 16.83 -26.11 17.76
CA GLU A 290 17.67 -27.09 18.45
C GLU A 290 17.08 -27.51 19.80
N ALA A 291 16.58 -26.55 20.59
CA ALA A 291 15.95 -26.83 21.87
C ALA A 291 14.67 -27.67 21.72
N LEU A 292 13.86 -27.38 20.69
CA LEU A 292 12.67 -28.17 20.36
C LEU A 292 13.05 -29.60 19.93
N LEU A 293 14.11 -29.79 19.16
CA LEU A 293 14.57 -31.14 18.79
C LEU A 293 14.98 -31.97 20.03
N ARG A 294 15.60 -31.34 21.04
CA ARG A 294 15.94 -32.01 22.31
C ARG A 294 14.72 -32.47 23.11
N THR A 295 13.52 -31.98 22.82
CA THR A 295 12.29 -32.47 23.49
C THR A 295 11.99 -33.92 23.14
N LEU A 296 12.43 -34.40 21.97
CA LEU A 296 12.22 -35.77 21.50
C LEU A 296 12.91 -36.81 22.38
N GLU A 297 13.99 -36.42 23.06
CA GLU A 297 14.80 -37.27 23.94
C GLU A 297 14.38 -37.15 25.42
N ARG A 298 13.35 -36.35 25.72
CA ARG A 298 12.92 -36.04 27.09
C ARG A 298 11.58 -36.68 27.43
N SER A 299 11.32 -36.85 28.72
CA SER A 299 10.01 -37.25 29.22
C SER A 299 8.95 -36.17 28.92
N ALA A 300 7.69 -36.58 28.73
CA ALA A 300 6.60 -35.66 28.40
C ALA A 300 6.42 -34.48 29.40
N PRO A 301 6.65 -34.62 30.72
CA PRO A 301 6.67 -33.48 31.63
C PRO A 301 7.83 -32.50 31.35
N ALA A 302 9.05 -33.02 31.18
CA ALA A 302 10.24 -32.19 30.94
C ALA A 302 10.21 -31.49 29.57
N ALA A 303 9.60 -32.12 28.56
CA ALA A 303 9.36 -31.51 27.26
C ALA A 303 8.40 -30.31 27.35
N ARG A 304 7.28 -30.45 28.09
CA ARG A 304 6.31 -29.35 28.29
C ARG A 304 6.92 -28.16 29.03
N GLU A 305 7.75 -28.43 30.03
CA GLU A 305 8.48 -27.38 30.76
C GLU A 305 9.44 -26.61 29.84
N LEU A 306 10.21 -27.32 29.00
CA LEU A 306 11.12 -26.71 28.04
C LEU A 306 10.36 -25.84 27.02
N VAL A 307 9.25 -26.33 26.46
CA VAL A 307 8.40 -25.54 25.55
C VAL A 307 7.87 -24.29 26.24
N GLY A 308 7.42 -24.40 27.49
CA GLY A 308 6.95 -23.24 28.27
C GLY A 308 8.05 -22.21 28.55
N HIS A 309 9.30 -22.64 28.71
CA HIS A 309 10.44 -21.74 28.84
C HIS A 309 10.73 -21.00 27.52
N LEU A 310 10.81 -21.74 26.41
CA LEU A 310 11.04 -21.18 25.08
C LEU A 310 9.96 -20.15 24.70
N GLU A 311 8.70 -20.43 25.03
CA GLU A 311 7.60 -19.50 24.81
C GLU A 311 7.82 -18.18 25.59
N LYS A 312 8.18 -18.25 26.87
CA LYS A 312 8.43 -17.03 27.68
C LYS A 312 9.62 -16.22 27.16
N GLU A 313 10.67 -16.90 26.73
CA GLU A 313 11.91 -16.28 26.26
C GLU A 313 11.74 -15.62 24.88
N HIS A 314 10.99 -16.26 23.98
CA HIS A 314 10.94 -15.86 22.57
C HIS A 314 9.63 -15.22 22.13
N ALA A 315 8.57 -15.21 22.94
CA ALA A 315 7.26 -14.68 22.55
C ALA A 315 7.32 -13.24 22.01
N ALA A 316 8.17 -12.38 22.59
CA ALA A 316 8.32 -10.99 22.16
C ALA A 316 8.85 -10.85 20.72
N ARG A 317 9.56 -11.87 20.20
CA ARG A 317 10.11 -11.85 18.83
C ARG A 317 9.02 -11.91 17.75
N ARG A 318 7.83 -12.43 18.06
CA ARG A 318 6.67 -12.39 17.16
C ARG A 318 6.11 -10.98 16.92
N LEU A 319 6.50 -10.00 17.73
CA LEU A 319 6.12 -8.60 17.56
C LEU A 319 7.16 -7.80 16.77
N THR A 320 8.26 -8.44 16.36
CA THR A 320 9.32 -7.82 15.55
C THR A 320 8.94 -7.88 14.07
N PRO A 321 9.51 -7.00 13.22
CA PRO A 321 9.25 -7.04 11.78
C PRO A 321 9.68 -8.35 11.11
N TRP A 322 10.57 -9.12 11.74
CA TRP A 322 11.13 -10.36 11.18
C TRP A 322 10.09 -11.46 11.03
N ASP A 323 9.13 -11.58 11.95
CA ASP A 323 8.03 -12.55 11.88
C ASP A 323 7.20 -12.41 10.58
N ARG A 324 7.04 -11.16 10.12
CA ARG A 324 6.28 -10.84 8.89
C ARG A 324 7.09 -11.00 7.61
N LEU A 325 8.41 -11.07 7.71
CA LEU A 325 9.33 -11.11 6.58
C LEU A 325 9.81 -12.52 6.25
N GLY A 326 9.64 -13.47 7.17
CA GLY A 326 10.01 -14.88 6.99
C GLY A 326 11.41 -15.19 7.51
#